data_AF-A0A7C9A8G6-F1
#
_entry.id   AF-A0A7C9A8G6-F1
#
_cell.length_a   1.000
_cell.length_b   1.000
_cell.length_c   1.000
_cell.angle_alpha   90.00
_cell.angle_beta   90.00
_cell.angle_gamma   90.00
#
_symmetry.space_group_name_H-M   'P 1'
#
loop_
_entity.id
_entity.type
_entity.pdbx_description
1 polymer ?
#
loop_
_entity_poly.entity_id
_entity_poly.type
_entity_poly.pdbx_seq_one_letter_code
_entity_poly.pdbx_strand_id
1 'polypeptide(L)'
;MGYLVRENLFIGNISAAAEVLEGKEGSSDVTHVLSVLSSASISFFTEWRSSISIPTKEIRRVLARDVDAGDGPTSALSPEKIMYVLEYAGKDLKIVRMAVPIKDTEDENLLDYLECCLDFIEESRKQGAVLVHCFAGVSRSAAIIMAYLMRSERLSLEVENV
;
A
#
# COMPACT_ATOMS: atom_id res chain seq x y z
N MET A 1 -13.97 5.06 8.36
CA MET A 1 -14.01 3.69 7.83
C MET A 1 -13.85 3.70 6.31
N GLY A 2 -13.11 2.76 5.73
CA GLY A 2 -13.03 2.59 4.26
C GLY A 2 -14.34 2.07 3.65
N TYR A 3 -14.42 2.09 2.32
CA TYR A 3 -15.54 1.52 1.56
C TYR A 3 -15.28 0.05 1.26
N LEU A 4 -16.28 -0.81 1.49
CA LEU A 4 -16.22 -2.23 1.15
C LEU A 4 -16.24 -2.40 -0.38
N VAL A 5 -15.25 -3.11 -0.93
CA VAL A 5 -15.16 -3.41 -2.37
C VAL A 5 -15.55 -4.86 -2.63
N ARG A 6 -15.02 -5.77 -1.81
CA ARG A 6 -15.32 -7.21 -1.77
C ARG A 6 -15.22 -7.69 -0.34
N GLU A 7 -15.67 -8.92 -0.08
CA GLU A 7 -15.44 -9.58 1.20
C GLU A 7 -13.97 -9.45 1.63
N ASN A 8 -13.74 -8.94 2.84
CA ASN A 8 -12.42 -8.69 3.42
C ASN A 8 -11.52 -7.72 2.64
N LEU A 9 -12.06 -6.93 1.70
CA LEU A 9 -11.30 -5.96 0.91
C LEU A 9 -11.97 -4.58 0.94
N PHE A 10 -11.24 -3.61 1.47
CA PHE A 10 -11.69 -2.24 1.63
C PHE A 10 -10.77 -1.27 0.89
N ILE A 11 -11.35 -0.19 0.35
CA ILE A 11 -10.61 0.97 -0.18
C ILE A 11 -10.78 2.16 0.76
N GLY A 12 -9.72 2.96 0.95
CA GLY A 12 -9.82 4.16 1.78
C GLY A 12 -8.84 5.26 1.43
N ASN A 13 -8.96 6.35 2.18
CA ASN A 13 -8.04 7.48 2.17
C ASN A 13 -7.12 7.42 3.42
N ILE A 14 -6.24 8.41 3.56
CA ILE A 14 -5.33 8.50 4.70
C ILE A 14 -6.05 8.57 6.06
N SER A 15 -7.22 9.21 6.13
CA SER A 15 -8.02 9.27 7.36
C SER A 15 -8.55 7.90 7.77
N ALA A 16 -9.05 7.11 6.82
CA ALA A 16 -9.51 5.75 7.09
C ALA A 16 -8.37 4.85 7.60
N ALA A 17 -7.18 4.97 7.01
CA ALA A 17 -6.01 4.24 7.46
C ALA A 17 -5.55 4.67 8.86
N ALA A 18 -5.59 5.97 9.15
CA ALA A 18 -5.30 6.48 10.50
C ALA A 18 -6.27 5.93 11.54
N GLU A 19 -7.57 5.92 11.26
CA GLU A 19 -8.58 5.35 12.18
C GLU A 19 -8.31 3.89 12.52
N VAL A 20 -7.95 3.09 11.51
CA VAL A 20 -7.56 1.67 11.67
C VAL A 20 -6.29 1.55 12.52
N LEU A 21 -5.25 2.30 12.20
CA LEU A 21 -3.94 2.21 12.87
C LEU A 21 -3.97 2.77 14.31
N GLU A 22 -4.81 3.77 14.58
CA GLU A 22 -5.06 4.28 15.94
C GLU A 22 -5.95 3.33 16.78
N GLY A 23 -6.59 2.35 16.15
CA GLY A 23 -7.49 1.40 16.80
C GLY A 23 -8.79 2.03 17.29
N LYS A 24 -9.36 2.98 16.54
CA LYS A 24 -10.64 3.61 16.89
C LYS A 24 -11.79 2.61 16.77
N GLU A 25 -12.77 2.71 17.67
CA GLU A 25 -13.96 1.84 17.68
C GLU A 25 -14.64 1.80 16.30
N GLY A 26 -15.05 0.60 15.90
CA GLY A 26 -15.62 0.32 14.58
C GLY A 26 -14.64 -0.28 13.58
N SER A 27 -13.33 -0.06 13.71
CA SER A 27 -12.29 -0.58 12.78
C SER A 27 -11.88 -2.04 12.98
N SER A 28 -12.63 -2.81 13.79
CA SER A 28 -12.21 -4.07 14.42
C SER A 28 -11.79 -5.19 13.48
N ASP A 29 -12.22 -5.14 12.22
CA ASP A 29 -12.09 -6.29 11.32
C ASP A 29 -10.83 -6.21 10.44
N VAL A 30 -10.23 -5.01 10.32
CA VAL A 30 -9.04 -4.79 9.50
C VAL A 30 -7.80 -5.27 10.24
N THR A 31 -7.14 -6.26 9.65
CA THR A 31 -5.91 -6.88 10.17
C THR A 31 -4.68 -6.48 9.35
N HIS A 32 -4.91 -6.06 8.09
CA HIS A 32 -3.86 -5.72 7.14
C HIS A 32 -4.11 -4.35 6.51
N VAL A 33 -3.05 -3.57 6.29
CA VAL A 33 -3.12 -2.27 5.62
C VAL A 33 -2.08 -2.19 4.51
N LEU A 34 -2.53 -1.93 3.28
CA LEU A 34 -1.66 -1.59 2.17
C LEU A 34 -1.66 -0.07 1.97
N SER A 35 -0.54 0.57 2.31
CA SER A 35 -0.34 2.02 2.17
C SER A 35 0.45 2.34 0.92
N VAL A 36 -0.15 3.10 0.01
CA VAL A 36 0.47 3.54 -1.25
C VAL A 36 0.60 5.05 -1.21
N LEU A 37 1.72 5.53 -0.67
CA LEU A 37 2.01 6.93 -0.37
C LEU A 37 3.37 7.33 -0.95
N SER A 38 3.71 8.63 -0.99
CA SER A 38 5.01 9.07 -1.52
C SER A 38 6.22 8.68 -0.66
N SER A 39 5.97 8.18 0.55
CA SER A 39 6.99 7.68 1.49
C SER A 39 6.53 6.38 2.12
N ALA A 40 7.47 5.47 2.36
CA ALA A 40 7.22 4.24 3.11
C ALA A 40 7.12 4.50 4.63
N SER A 41 7.64 5.64 5.11
CA SER A 41 7.67 5.96 6.54
C SER A 41 6.28 6.11 7.13
N ILE A 42 6.05 5.49 8.29
CA ILE A 42 4.82 5.70 9.07
C ILE A 42 4.70 7.15 9.56
N SER A 43 5.81 7.87 9.70
CA SER A 43 5.83 9.28 10.12
C SER A 43 5.02 10.18 9.20
N PHE A 44 4.72 9.73 7.96
CA PHE A 44 3.81 10.41 7.05
C PHE A 44 2.45 10.73 7.71
N PHE A 45 1.95 9.87 8.59
CA PHE A 45 0.70 10.13 9.33
C PHE A 45 0.84 11.29 10.34
N THR A 46 1.97 11.36 11.04
CA THR A 46 2.28 12.45 11.97
C THR A 46 2.55 13.76 11.23
N GLU A 47 3.20 13.71 10.06
CA GLU A 47 3.40 14.87 9.18
C GLU A 47 2.06 15.40 8.64
N TRP A 48 1.15 14.51 8.26
CA TRP A 48 -0.20 14.87 7.82
C TRP A 48 -1.06 15.44 8.96
N ARG A 49 -1.02 14.81 10.15
CA ARG A 49 -1.71 15.27 11.36
C ARG A 49 -0.86 14.99 12.60
N SER A 50 -0.31 16.05 13.19
CA SER A 50 0.62 16.00 14.33
C SER A 50 0.07 15.31 15.58
N SER A 51 -1.26 15.20 15.72
CA SER A 51 -1.90 14.47 16.81
C SER A 51 -1.81 12.95 16.69
N ILE A 52 -1.36 12.42 15.55
CA ILE A 52 -1.30 10.99 15.26
C ILE A 52 0.12 10.47 15.52
N SER A 53 0.21 9.45 16.37
CA SER A 53 1.43 8.68 16.59
C SER A 53 1.10 7.20 16.52
N ILE A 54 1.70 6.51 15.55
CA ILE A 54 1.45 5.10 15.27
C ILE A 54 2.76 4.36 15.51
N PRO A 55 2.84 3.50 16.54
CA PRO A 55 4.03 2.70 16.76
C PRO A 55 4.16 1.66 15.64
N THR A 56 5.40 1.37 15.25
CA THR A 56 5.72 0.38 14.23
C THR A 56 6.91 -0.48 14.62
N LYS A 57 6.96 -1.68 14.06
CA LYS A 57 8.09 -2.60 14.15
C LYS A 57 8.32 -3.21 12.77
N GLU A 58 9.42 -2.83 12.12
CA GLU A 58 9.79 -3.35 10.81
C GLU A 58 9.93 -4.89 10.85
N ILE A 59 9.33 -5.55 9.86
CA ILE A 59 9.43 -6.99 9.62
C ILE A 59 10.45 -7.23 8.51
N ARG A 60 10.32 -6.52 7.39
CA ARG A 60 11.25 -6.59 6.26
C ARG A 60 11.21 -5.33 5.42
N ARG A 61 12.31 -5.05 4.73
CA ARG A 61 12.42 -4.04 3.68
C ARG A 61 12.88 -4.70 2.39
N VAL A 62 12.22 -4.35 1.29
CA VAL A 62 12.56 -4.86 -0.05
C VAL A 62 13.00 -3.70 -0.93
N LEU A 63 14.10 -3.92 -1.64
CA LEU A 63 14.75 -2.94 -2.50
C LEU A 63 14.78 -3.48 -3.94
N ALA A 64 14.61 -2.59 -4.92
CA ALA A 64 14.82 -2.92 -6.32
C ALA A 64 16.33 -3.00 -6.58
N ARG A 65 16.74 -4.03 -7.33
CA ARG A 65 18.04 -4.02 -8.00
C ARG A 65 17.82 -3.46 -9.39
N ASP A 66 18.60 -2.45 -9.76
CA ASP A 66 18.56 -1.91 -11.11
C ASP A 66 18.95 -3.00 -12.12
N VAL A 67 18.03 -3.34 -13.02
CA VAL A 67 18.28 -4.30 -14.10
C VAL A 67 18.65 -3.58 -15.40
N ASP A 68 18.87 -2.26 -15.36
CA ASP A 68 19.15 -1.42 -16.54
C ASP A 68 20.56 -0.82 -16.53
N ALA A 69 21.56 -1.63 -16.17
CA ALA A 69 22.96 -1.28 -16.42
C ALA A 69 23.38 -1.85 -17.78
N GLY A 70 23.16 -1.07 -18.84
CA GLY A 70 23.86 -1.27 -20.10
C GLY A 70 25.38 -1.33 -19.88
N ASP A 71 26.05 -2.22 -20.62
CA ASP A 71 27.49 -2.50 -20.56
C ASP A 71 28.34 -1.21 -20.49
N GLY A 72 28.84 -0.87 -19.30
CA GLY A 72 29.70 0.29 -19.07
C GLY A 72 30.41 0.24 -17.70
N PRO A 73 31.66 0.71 -17.56
CA PRO A 73 32.43 0.53 -16.34
C PRO A 73 32.05 1.55 -15.24
N THR A 74 31.42 1.03 -14.18
CA THR A 74 31.36 1.43 -12.76
C THR A 74 31.60 2.89 -12.36
N SER A 75 30.59 3.55 -11.75
CA SER A 75 30.77 4.52 -10.65
C SER A 75 29.41 5.03 -10.11
N ALA A 76 29.24 4.93 -8.78
CA ALA A 76 28.07 5.27 -7.96
C ALA A 76 26.92 4.24 -8.00
N LEU A 77 26.78 3.47 -6.93
CA LEU A 77 25.53 2.75 -6.63
C LEU A 77 24.41 3.79 -6.64
N SER A 78 23.55 3.74 -7.65
CA SER A 78 22.22 4.34 -7.57
C SER A 78 21.61 3.91 -6.24
N PRO A 79 21.02 4.84 -5.46
CA PRO A 79 20.43 4.47 -4.18
C PRO A 79 19.34 3.42 -4.45
N GLU A 80 19.54 2.21 -3.92
CA GLU A 80 18.61 1.09 -4.08
C GLU A 80 17.17 1.57 -3.80
N LYS A 81 16.30 1.57 -4.81
CA LYS A 81 14.94 2.09 -4.71
C LYS A 81 14.16 1.18 -3.75
N ILE A 82 13.55 1.74 -2.71
CA ILE A 82 12.69 0.94 -1.83
C ILE A 82 11.45 0.51 -2.61
N MET A 83 11.23 -0.80 -2.70
CA MET A 83 10.01 -1.36 -3.26
C MET A 83 8.87 -1.30 -2.25
N TYR A 84 9.10 -1.82 -1.05
CA TYR A 84 8.16 -1.69 0.05
C TYR A 84 8.83 -2.00 1.40
N VAL A 85 8.17 -1.57 2.47
CA VAL A 85 8.47 -1.97 3.85
C VAL A 85 7.26 -2.73 4.39
N LEU A 86 7.50 -3.88 5.02
CA LEU A 86 6.49 -4.61 5.78
C LEU A 86 6.77 -4.39 7.27
N GLU A 87 5.74 -4.09 8.03
CA GLU A 87 5.87 -3.79 9.46
C GLU A 87 4.62 -4.21 10.23
N TYR A 88 4.80 -4.49 11.51
CA TYR A 88 3.68 -4.43 12.45
C TYR A 88 3.42 -2.98 12.81
N ALA A 89 2.16 -2.58 12.88
CA ALA A 89 1.73 -1.21 13.13
C ALA A 89 0.52 -1.14 14.06
N GLY A 90 0.28 0.08 14.55
CA GLY A 90 -0.85 0.42 15.42
C GLY A 90 -0.59 0.13 16.89
N LYS A 91 -1.48 0.60 17.77
CA LYS A 91 -1.28 0.67 19.24
C LYS A 91 -0.72 -0.61 19.88
N ASP A 92 -1.14 -1.78 19.39
CA ASP A 92 -0.73 -3.10 19.90
C ASP A 92 0.23 -3.86 18.96
N LEU A 93 0.70 -3.24 17.87
CA LEU A 93 1.50 -3.88 16.82
C LEU A 93 0.81 -5.13 16.22
N LYS A 94 -0.52 -5.11 16.13
CA LYS A 94 -1.33 -6.22 15.61
C LYS A 94 -1.65 -6.11 14.12
N ILE A 95 -1.53 -4.91 13.55
CA ILE A 95 -1.85 -4.68 12.14
C ILE A 95 -0.60 -4.94 11.33
N VAL A 96 -0.69 -5.75 10.28
CA VAL A 96 0.40 -5.91 9.31
C VAL A 96 0.24 -4.83 8.24
N ARG A 97 1.21 -3.92 8.15
CA ARG A 97 1.22 -2.85 7.14
C ARG A 97 2.29 -3.11 6.09
N MET A 98 1.89 -3.07 4.82
CA MET A 98 2.81 -2.93 3.69
C MET A 98 2.81 -1.48 3.23
N ALA A 99 3.99 -0.85 3.19
CA ALA A 99 4.19 0.53 2.81
C ALA A 99 4.96 0.63 1.49
N VAL A 100 4.30 1.13 0.45
CA VAL A 100 4.82 1.20 -0.91
C VAL A 100 5.04 2.68 -1.27
N PRO A 101 6.31 3.14 -1.41
CA PRO A 101 6.62 4.53 -1.68
C PRO A 101 6.45 4.87 -3.16
N ILE A 102 5.25 5.29 -3.58
CA ILE A 102 4.91 5.69 -4.94
C ILE A 102 4.37 7.12 -4.91
N LYS A 103 4.96 8.04 -5.69
CA LYS A 103 4.41 9.40 -5.87
C LYS A 103 3.16 9.36 -6.74
N ASP A 104 2.24 10.29 -6.51
CA ASP A 104 1.02 10.44 -7.32
C ASP A 104 1.32 11.34 -8.53
N THR A 105 2.16 10.84 -9.43
CA THR A 105 2.64 11.57 -10.62
C THR A 105 2.65 10.64 -11.82
N GLU A 106 2.44 11.20 -13.00
CA GLU A 106 2.42 10.43 -14.26
C GLU A 106 3.77 9.74 -14.56
N ASP A 107 4.88 10.26 -14.01
CA ASP A 107 6.23 9.70 -14.19
C ASP A 107 6.53 8.48 -13.31
N GLU A 108 5.68 8.14 -12.33
CA GLU A 108 5.90 6.95 -11.50
C GLU A 108 5.23 5.72 -12.10
N ASN A 109 6.02 4.69 -12.38
CA ASN A 109 5.51 3.43 -12.90
C ASN A 109 4.93 2.56 -11.79
N LEU A 110 3.59 2.52 -11.70
CA LEU A 110 2.87 1.67 -10.76
C LEU A 110 3.08 0.17 -11.04
N LEU A 111 3.34 -0.21 -12.30
CA LEU A 111 3.45 -1.62 -12.70
C LEU A 111 4.60 -2.34 -11.99
N ASP A 112 5.68 -1.64 -11.67
CA ASP A 112 6.84 -2.20 -10.98
C ASP A 112 6.49 -2.74 -9.58
N TYR A 113 5.43 -2.19 -8.97
CA TYR A 113 4.98 -2.52 -7.61
C TYR A 113 3.75 -3.42 -7.60
N LEU A 114 3.13 -3.65 -8.76
CA LEU A 114 1.79 -4.19 -8.82
C LEU A 114 1.76 -5.61 -8.27
N GLU A 115 2.62 -6.50 -8.77
CA GLU A 115 2.64 -7.91 -8.36
C GLU A 115 2.78 -8.06 -6.83
N CYS A 116 3.72 -7.35 -6.18
CA CYS A 116 3.86 -7.46 -4.73
C CYS A 116 2.65 -6.91 -3.96
N CYS A 117 1.99 -5.86 -4.48
CA CYS A 117 0.75 -5.35 -3.89
C CYS A 117 -0.39 -6.35 -4.01
N LEU A 118 -0.55 -6.95 -5.20
CA LEU A 118 -1.62 -7.90 -5.47
C LEU A 118 -1.45 -9.19 -4.64
N ASP A 119 -0.22 -9.67 -4.49
CA ASP A 119 0.10 -10.84 -3.65
C ASP A 119 -0.15 -10.55 -2.17
N PHE A 120 0.20 -9.34 -1.71
CA PHE A 120 -0.11 -8.92 -0.36
C PHE A 120 -1.62 -8.90 -0.10
N ILE A 121 -2.42 -8.37 -1.03
CA ILE A 121 -3.89 -8.36 -0.90
C ILE A 121 -4.42 -9.80 -0.83
N GLU A 122 -3.97 -10.68 -1.73
CA GLU A 122 -4.41 -12.08 -1.79
C GLU A 122 -4.15 -12.82 -0.47
N GLU A 123 -2.92 -12.74 0.05
CA GLU A 123 -2.55 -13.44 1.28
C GLU A 123 -3.17 -12.81 2.53
N SER A 124 -3.36 -11.49 2.54
CA SER A 124 -4.00 -10.78 3.65
C SER A 124 -5.47 -11.18 3.78
N ARG A 125 -6.19 -11.27 2.65
CA ARG A 125 -7.63 -11.63 2.62
C ARG A 125 -7.92 -13.03 3.15
N LYS A 126 -6.95 -13.94 3.09
CA LYS A 126 -7.05 -15.30 3.67
C LYS A 126 -6.94 -15.30 5.19
N GLN A 127 -6.36 -14.26 5.77
CA GLN A 127 -6.09 -14.16 7.21
C GLN A 127 -7.05 -13.19 7.93
N GLY A 128 -7.60 -12.21 7.21
CA GLY A 128 -8.58 -11.27 7.73
C GLY A 128 -8.89 -10.18 6.71
N ALA A 129 -9.39 -9.01 7.15
CA ALA A 129 -9.65 -7.92 6.21
C ALA A 129 -8.43 -7.05 5.92
N VAL A 130 -8.34 -6.59 4.66
CA VAL A 130 -7.31 -5.66 4.18
C VAL A 130 -7.92 -4.32 3.78
N LEU A 131 -7.31 -3.24 4.25
CA LEU A 131 -7.57 -1.87 3.77
C LEU A 131 -6.45 -1.46 2.81
N VAL A 132 -6.81 -1.16 1.56
CA VAL A 132 -5.89 -0.55 0.58
C VAL A 132 -6.19 0.95 0.52
N HIS A 133 -5.15 1.77 0.73
CA HIS A 133 -5.32 3.21 0.71
C HIS A 133 -4.16 3.94 0.03
N CYS A 134 -4.48 5.10 -0.51
CA CYS A 134 -3.48 6.13 -0.84
C CYS A 134 -3.81 7.40 -0.04
N PHE A 135 -3.40 8.57 -0.52
CA PHE A 135 -3.73 9.82 0.16
C PHE A 135 -5.24 10.10 0.13
N ALA A 136 -5.82 10.19 -1.08
CA ALA A 136 -7.23 10.51 -1.29
C ALA A 136 -8.15 9.28 -1.43
N GLY A 137 -7.59 8.09 -1.71
CA GLY A 137 -8.37 6.89 -1.99
C GLY A 137 -8.96 6.81 -3.40
N VAL A 138 -8.42 7.58 -4.35
CA VAL A 138 -9.01 7.78 -5.70
C VAL A 138 -8.12 7.29 -6.84
N SER A 139 -6.80 7.49 -6.76
CA SER A 139 -5.85 7.19 -7.84
C SER A 139 -5.14 5.84 -7.60
N ARG A 140 -3.95 5.86 -6.99
CA ARG A 140 -3.10 4.69 -6.74
C ARG A 140 -3.80 3.48 -6.10
N SER A 141 -4.57 3.69 -5.04
CA SER A 141 -5.28 2.60 -4.36
C SER A 141 -6.39 1.98 -5.20
N ALA A 142 -7.11 2.80 -5.98
CA ALA A 142 -8.15 2.33 -6.88
C ALA A 142 -7.54 1.50 -8.03
N ALA A 143 -6.45 1.99 -8.62
CA ALA A 143 -5.73 1.27 -9.67
C ALA A 143 -5.24 -0.12 -9.21
N ILE A 144 -4.64 -0.21 -8.01
CA ILE A 144 -4.19 -1.49 -7.44
C ILE A 144 -5.38 -2.43 -7.18
N ILE A 145 -6.49 -1.92 -6.61
CA ILE A 145 -7.69 -2.73 -6.39
C ILE A 145 -8.27 -3.22 -7.71
N MET A 146 -8.35 -2.37 -8.73
CA MET A 146 -8.85 -2.76 -10.05
C MET A 146 -7.99 -3.88 -10.64
N ALA A 147 -6.67 -3.71 -10.64
CA ALA A 147 -5.74 -4.75 -11.11
C ALA A 147 -5.88 -6.05 -10.32
N TYR A 148 -6.08 -5.97 -9.00
CA TYR A 148 -6.33 -7.13 -8.15
C TYR A 148 -7.59 -7.89 -8.59
N LEU A 149 -8.70 -7.18 -8.81
CA LEU A 149 -9.97 -7.78 -9.23
C LEU A 149 -9.85 -8.37 -10.64
N MET A 150 -9.18 -7.69 -11.57
CA MET A 150 -8.92 -8.23 -12.91
C MET A 150 -8.10 -9.53 -12.85
N ARG A 151 -7.06 -9.59 -12.01
CA ARG A 151 -6.20 -10.77 -11.84
C ARG A 151 -6.93 -11.93 -11.15
N SER A 152 -7.63 -11.66 -10.05
CA SER A 152 -8.23 -12.69 -9.19
C SER A 152 -9.58 -13.20 -9.71
N GLU A 153 -10.42 -12.32 -10.25
CA GLU A 153 -11.78 -12.65 -10.70
C GLU A 153 -11.86 -12.82 -12.23
N ARG A 154 -10.74 -12.65 -12.96
CA ARG A 154 -10.68 -12.66 -14.44
C ARG A 154 -11.64 -11.64 -15.08
N LEU A 155 -11.85 -10.52 -14.41
CA LEU A 155 -12.67 -9.43 -14.93
C LEU A 155 -11.91 -8.67 -16.02
N SER A 156 -12.59 -8.32 -17.10
CA SER A 156 -12.11 -7.36 -18.09
C SER A 156 -12.53 -5.95 -17.71
N LEU A 157 -11.74 -4.96 -18.13
CA LEU A 157 -12.18 -3.57 -18.07
C LEU A 157 -13.28 -3.37 -19.12
N GLU A 158 -14.47 -2.96 -18.69
CA GLU A 158 -15.49 -2.44 -19.59
C GLU A 158 -15.16 -0.97 -19.89
N VAL A 159 -14.91 -0.68 -21.16
CA VAL A 159 -14.72 0.70 -21.63
C VAL A 159 -16.05 1.16 -22.22
N GLU A 160 -16.79 1.96 -21.46
CA GLU A 160 -17.91 2.71 -22.04
C GLU A 160 -17.33 3.82 -22.93
N ASN A 161 -17.69 3.81 -24.21
CA ASN A 161 -17.34 4.90 -25.12
C ASN A 161 -18.13 6.15 -24.70
N VAL A 162 -17.47 7.07 -23.99
CA VAL A 162 -17.99 8.41 -23.66
C VAL A 162 -17.84 9.34 -24.85
#